data_AF-A0A0J6VIL6-F1
#
_entry.id   AF-A0A0J6VIL6-F1
#
_cell.length_a   1.000
_cell.length_b   1.000
_cell.length_c   1.000
_cell.angle_alpha   90.00
_cell.angle_beta   90.00
_cell.angle_gamma   90.00
#
_symmetry.space_group_name_H-M   'P 1'
#
loop_
_entity.id
_entity.type
_entity.pdbx_description
1 polymer ?
#
loop_
_entity_poly.entity_id
_entity_poly.type
_entity_poly.pdbx_seq_one_letter_code
_entity_poly.pdbx_strand_id
1 'polypeptide(L)'
;MQADSCNNVAMPNIDEAAKKWQLDLAKRFGDAVKKCRTDRKLTAQQLADRTREVGYPVTRVAISKIESNSRAGKVDVAELLALATALNVPPVTLLFPHLPDGIVQYAPGIPATSEKGMEWFGGEWTFFWSFDGDVKAEPAPLGQVLRATRERSEARKILSDLVRKASSTGPDDDPDAQRRAELYEREIHYAELRINQLNDQIRDAGGTVNGGDDA
;
A
#
# COMPACT_ATOMS: atom_id res chain seq x y z
N MET A 1 29.51 -37.54 -47.62
CA MET A 1 29.91 -36.58 -46.57
C MET A 1 28.68 -35.79 -46.19
N GLN A 2 28.01 -36.19 -45.11
CA GLN A 2 26.87 -35.47 -44.55
C GLN A 2 27.40 -34.27 -43.76
N ALA A 3 26.81 -33.11 -44.01
CA ALA A 3 27.10 -31.86 -43.33
C ALA A 3 26.48 -31.83 -41.94
N ASP A 4 27.29 -31.31 -41.03
CA ASP A 4 27.07 -30.91 -39.65
C ASP A 4 25.61 -30.63 -39.22
N SER A 5 25.17 -31.42 -38.24
CA SER A 5 24.05 -31.12 -37.35
C SER A 5 24.51 -30.04 -36.37
N CYS A 6 24.24 -28.78 -36.69
CA CYS A 6 24.35 -27.70 -35.72
C CYS A 6 23.19 -27.81 -34.73
N ASN A 7 23.54 -28.24 -33.51
CA ASN A 7 22.82 -28.12 -32.25
C ASN A 7 21.78 -26.99 -32.25
N ASN A 8 20.51 -27.37 -32.29
CA ASN A 8 19.42 -26.49 -31.93
C ASN A 8 19.37 -26.41 -30.39
N VAL A 9 20.15 -25.49 -29.81
CA VAL A 9 20.06 -25.18 -28.38
C VAL A 9 18.71 -24.51 -28.17
N ALA A 10 17.72 -25.31 -27.74
CA ALA A 10 16.42 -24.82 -27.35
C ALA A 10 16.59 -23.74 -26.27
N MET A 11 16.23 -22.49 -26.60
CA MET A 11 16.05 -21.46 -25.59
C MET A 11 15.02 -21.97 -24.56
N PRO A 12 15.22 -21.75 -23.25
CA PRO A 12 14.24 -22.14 -22.26
C PRO A 12 12.92 -21.42 -22.58
N ASN A 13 11.90 -22.23 -22.83
CA ASN A 13 10.56 -21.82 -23.24
C ASN A 13 9.99 -20.85 -22.19
N ILE A 14 9.97 -19.55 -22.51
CA ILE A 14 9.29 -18.57 -21.65
C ILE A 14 7.81 -18.90 -21.74
N ASP A 15 7.19 -19.28 -20.62
CA ASP A 15 5.74 -19.43 -20.49
C ASP A 15 5.04 -18.17 -21.04
N GLU A 16 4.28 -18.32 -22.13
CA GLU A 16 3.60 -17.24 -22.83
C GLU A 16 2.63 -16.49 -21.91
N ALA A 17 1.97 -17.20 -21.00
CA ALA A 17 1.05 -16.60 -20.03
C ALA A 17 1.82 -15.76 -19.00
N ALA A 18 2.95 -16.26 -18.51
CA ALA A 18 3.84 -15.49 -17.63
C ALA A 18 4.37 -14.23 -18.33
N LYS A 19 4.75 -14.34 -19.61
CA LYS A 19 5.21 -13.19 -20.39
C LYS A 19 4.11 -12.16 -20.63
N LYS A 20 2.90 -12.63 -20.95
CA LYS A 20 1.73 -11.78 -21.11
C LYS A 20 1.41 -11.01 -19.82
N TRP A 21 1.37 -11.70 -18.69
CA TRP A 21 1.16 -11.07 -17.38
C TRP A 21 2.20 -9.98 -17.10
N GLN A 22 3.48 -10.26 -17.34
CA GLN A 22 4.57 -9.28 -17.19
C GLN A 22 4.34 -8.03 -18.06
N LEU A 23 3.97 -8.22 -19.33
CA LEU A 23 3.68 -7.13 -20.26
C LEU A 23 2.46 -6.31 -19.81
N ASP A 24 1.39 -6.97 -19.36
CA ASP A 24 0.17 -6.33 -18.92
C ASP A 24 0.38 -5.52 -17.62
N LEU A 25 1.17 -6.03 -16.67
CA LEU A 25 1.56 -5.31 -15.46
C LEU A 25 2.34 -4.04 -15.81
N ALA A 26 3.37 -4.16 -16.65
CA ALA A 26 4.18 -3.01 -17.04
C ALA A 26 3.40 -1.98 -17.87
N LYS A 27 2.48 -2.44 -18.72
CA LYS A 27 1.56 -1.56 -19.45
C LYS A 27 0.66 -0.78 -18.49
N ARG A 28 0.02 -1.46 -17.54
CA ARG A 28 -0.82 -0.82 -16.53
C ARG A 28 -0.05 0.22 -15.72
N PHE A 29 1.16 -0.12 -15.28
CA PHE A 29 2.05 0.81 -14.59
C PHE A 29 2.40 2.04 -15.46
N GLY A 30 2.81 1.83 -16.70
CA GLY A 30 3.11 2.89 -17.65
C GLY A 30 1.92 3.82 -17.93
N ASP A 31 0.73 3.24 -18.13
CA ASP A 31 -0.51 3.99 -18.34
C ASP A 31 -0.87 4.82 -17.09
N ALA A 32 -0.68 4.27 -15.89
CA ALA A 32 -0.92 4.98 -14.62
C ALA A 32 0.06 6.15 -14.41
N VAL A 33 1.35 5.95 -14.70
CA VAL A 33 2.38 7.00 -14.67
C VAL A 33 2.02 8.13 -15.64
N LYS A 34 1.69 7.76 -16.89
CA LYS A 34 1.29 8.71 -17.93
C LYS A 34 0.08 9.52 -17.49
N LYS A 35 -0.96 8.86 -16.98
CA LYS A 35 -2.18 9.50 -16.48
C LYS A 35 -1.88 10.47 -15.35
N CYS A 36 -1.17 10.04 -14.31
CA CYS A 36 -0.82 10.90 -13.19
C CYS A 36 -0.01 12.12 -13.62
N ARG A 37 0.92 11.94 -14.57
CA ARG A 37 1.73 13.02 -15.15
C ARG A 37 0.87 14.01 -15.94
N THR A 38 0.00 13.53 -16.83
CA THR A 38 -0.85 14.39 -17.67
C THR A 38 -1.94 15.10 -16.89
N ASP A 39 -2.53 14.47 -15.88
CA ASP A 39 -3.53 15.08 -14.99
C ASP A 39 -2.93 16.28 -14.23
N ARG A 40 -1.62 16.24 -13.98
CA ARG A 40 -0.82 17.33 -13.38
C ARG A 40 -0.21 18.29 -14.40
N LYS A 41 -0.53 18.14 -15.68
CA LYS A 41 -0.03 18.97 -16.80
C LYS A 41 1.51 18.98 -16.91
N LEU A 42 2.17 17.90 -16.50
CA LEU A 42 3.61 17.77 -16.58
C LEU A 42 4.04 17.18 -17.93
N THR A 43 5.10 17.73 -18.50
CA THR A 43 5.83 17.08 -19.60
C THR A 43 6.68 15.91 -19.05
N ALA A 44 7.09 14.99 -19.93
CA ALA A 44 8.01 13.92 -19.54
C ALA A 44 9.37 14.47 -19.06
N GLN A 45 9.81 15.63 -19.57
CA GLN A 45 11.03 16.29 -19.10
C GLN A 45 10.86 16.81 -17.67
N GLN A 46 9.75 17.49 -17.38
CA GLN A 46 9.47 18.00 -16.03
C GLN A 46 9.36 16.87 -15.00
N LEU A 47 8.79 15.71 -15.37
CA LEU A 47 8.79 14.55 -14.48
C LEU A 47 10.22 14.01 -14.27
N ALA A 48 11.05 13.94 -15.32
CA ALA A 48 12.45 13.56 -15.18
C ALA A 48 13.19 14.49 -14.22
N ASP A 49 12.95 15.80 -14.32
CA ASP A 49 13.58 16.79 -13.46
C ASP A 49 13.16 16.62 -12.00
N ARG A 50 11.87 16.36 -11.73
CA ARG A 50 11.38 16.04 -10.38
C ARG A 50 11.97 14.76 -9.81
N THR A 51 12.13 13.71 -10.61
CA THR A 51 12.78 12.48 -10.11
C THR A 51 14.24 12.71 -9.71
N ARG A 52 14.94 13.63 -10.41
CA ARG A 52 16.28 14.08 -10.02
C ARG A 52 16.27 14.87 -8.71
N GLU A 53 15.28 15.75 -8.51
CA GLU A 53 15.10 16.50 -7.25
C GLU A 53 14.84 15.58 -6.05
N VAL A 54 14.14 14.46 -6.26
CA VAL A 54 13.90 13.41 -5.24
C VAL A 54 15.16 12.58 -4.94
N GLY A 55 16.22 12.70 -5.74
CA GLY A 55 17.49 11.98 -5.55
C GLY A 55 17.61 10.66 -6.31
N TYR A 56 16.62 10.32 -7.16
CA TYR A 56 16.69 9.14 -8.04
C TYR A 56 16.34 9.53 -9.49
N PRO A 57 17.33 9.95 -10.30
CA PRO A 57 17.07 10.47 -11.64
C PRO A 57 16.52 9.40 -12.60
N VAL A 58 15.28 9.57 -13.06
CA VAL A 58 14.70 8.79 -14.16
C VAL A 58 14.71 9.65 -15.41
N THR A 59 15.48 9.25 -16.43
CA THR A 59 15.62 10.07 -17.65
C THR A 59 14.28 10.24 -18.37
N ARG A 60 14.10 11.36 -19.10
CA ARG A 60 12.94 11.58 -19.98
C ARG A 60 12.69 10.39 -20.92
N VAL A 61 13.76 9.81 -21.47
CA VAL A 61 13.67 8.64 -22.37
C VAL A 61 13.18 7.40 -21.62
N ALA A 62 13.67 7.16 -20.40
CA ALA A 62 13.18 6.06 -19.57
C ALA A 62 11.70 6.24 -19.23
N ILE A 63 11.26 7.45 -18.88
CA ILE A 63 9.85 7.78 -18.65
C ILE A 63 9.02 7.46 -19.90
N SER A 64 9.42 7.93 -21.08
CA SER A 64 8.69 7.62 -22.31
C SER A 64 8.61 6.11 -22.57
N LYS A 65 9.69 5.35 -22.33
CA LYS A 65 9.70 3.89 -22.50
C LYS A 65 8.85 3.16 -21.46
N ILE A 66 8.75 3.69 -20.24
CA ILE A 66 7.85 3.19 -19.20
C ILE A 66 6.40 3.40 -19.64
N GLU A 67 6.04 4.62 -20.02
CA GLU A 67 4.69 4.99 -20.43
C GLU A 67 4.21 4.26 -21.70
N SER A 68 5.13 3.89 -22.60
CA SER A 68 4.82 3.11 -23.80
C SER A 68 4.98 1.59 -23.63
N ASN A 69 5.38 1.12 -22.44
CA ASN A 69 5.79 -0.26 -22.18
C ASN A 69 6.84 -0.82 -23.17
N SER A 70 7.70 0.05 -23.71
CA SER A 70 8.76 -0.37 -24.65
C SER A 70 9.99 -0.96 -23.97
N ARG A 71 9.92 -1.27 -22.66
CA ARG A 71 10.93 -2.01 -21.90
C ARG A 71 10.65 -3.50 -21.80
N ALA A 72 9.71 -4.01 -22.61
CA ALA A 72 9.36 -5.42 -22.69
C ALA A 72 8.95 -6.05 -21.34
N GLY A 73 8.15 -5.32 -20.55
CA GLY A 73 7.61 -5.82 -19.27
C GLY A 73 8.46 -5.50 -18.03
N LYS A 74 9.57 -4.76 -18.17
CA LYS A 74 10.43 -4.42 -17.02
C LYS A 74 9.87 -3.21 -16.25
N VAL A 75 9.69 -3.40 -14.94
CA VAL A 75 9.37 -2.37 -13.95
C VAL A 75 10.32 -2.55 -12.77
N ASP A 76 10.96 -1.47 -12.32
CA ASP A 76 11.87 -1.47 -11.18
C ASP A 76 11.19 -0.88 -9.95
N VAL A 77 11.45 -1.43 -8.76
CA VAL A 77 10.91 -0.93 -7.48
C VAL A 77 11.42 0.48 -7.17
N ALA A 78 12.68 0.78 -7.48
CA ALA A 78 13.23 2.11 -7.29
C ALA A 78 12.55 3.13 -8.22
N GLU A 79 12.25 2.75 -9.46
CA GLU A 79 11.49 3.59 -10.39
C GLU A 79 10.04 3.79 -9.92
N LEU A 80 9.38 2.73 -9.41
CA LEU A 80 8.05 2.83 -8.83
C LEU A 80 8.01 3.88 -7.70
N LEU A 81 8.93 3.78 -6.74
CA LEU A 81 8.97 4.68 -5.59
C LEU A 81 9.34 6.11 -6.02
N ALA A 82 10.39 6.28 -6.83
CA ALA A 82 10.83 7.60 -7.29
C ALA A 82 9.76 8.31 -8.13
N LEU A 83 9.07 7.60 -9.02
CA LEU A 83 8.00 8.17 -9.83
C LEU A 83 6.78 8.51 -8.96
N ALA A 84 6.41 7.66 -8.01
CA ALA A 84 5.32 7.94 -7.08
C ALA A 84 5.59 9.21 -6.26
N THR A 85 6.81 9.35 -5.72
CA THR A 85 7.23 10.54 -4.98
C THR A 85 7.23 11.79 -5.87
N ALA A 86 7.84 11.72 -7.07
CA ALA A 86 7.89 12.84 -8.01
C ALA A 86 6.50 13.27 -8.53
N LEU A 87 5.55 12.33 -8.59
CA LEU A 87 4.15 12.57 -8.95
C LEU A 87 3.29 12.96 -7.74
N ASN A 88 3.81 12.88 -6.50
CA ASN A 88 3.06 13.06 -5.27
C ASN A 88 1.78 12.21 -5.25
N VAL A 89 1.95 10.88 -5.39
CA VAL A 89 0.89 9.87 -5.27
C VAL A 89 1.37 8.70 -4.42
N PRO A 90 0.46 7.98 -3.75
CA PRO A 90 0.81 6.69 -3.15
C PRO A 90 1.34 5.71 -4.23
N PRO A 91 2.45 4.98 -3.99
CA PRO A 91 3.00 4.05 -4.99
C PRO A 91 2.00 3.01 -5.49
N VAL A 92 1.13 2.55 -4.59
CA VAL A 92 0.07 1.56 -4.88
C VAL A 92 -0.88 2.02 -5.99
N THR A 93 -1.10 3.33 -6.14
CA THR A 93 -1.93 3.91 -7.21
C THR A 93 -1.33 3.71 -8.60
N LEU A 94 0.00 3.55 -8.70
CA LEU A 94 0.66 3.25 -9.97
C LEU A 94 0.58 1.77 -10.34
N LEU A 95 0.34 0.88 -9.37
CA LEU A 95 0.16 -0.56 -9.61
C LEU A 95 -1.32 -0.96 -9.78
N PHE A 96 -2.21 -0.26 -9.08
CA PHE A 96 -3.66 -0.51 -9.03
C PHE A 96 -4.44 0.78 -9.34
N PRO A 97 -4.38 1.30 -10.59
CA PRO A 97 -4.95 2.60 -10.95
C PRO A 97 -6.48 2.64 -11.04
N HIS A 98 -7.16 1.51 -10.88
CA HIS A 98 -8.62 1.36 -11.06
C HIS A 98 -9.32 0.93 -9.77
N LEU A 99 -8.84 1.39 -8.61
CA LEU A 99 -9.50 1.13 -7.32
C LEU A 99 -10.94 1.70 -7.26
N PRO A 100 -11.88 1.02 -6.55
CA PRO A 100 -11.70 -0.31 -5.95
C PRO A 100 -11.93 -1.46 -6.95
N ASP A 101 -12.86 -1.29 -7.91
CA ASP A 101 -13.48 -2.42 -8.62
C ASP A 101 -12.76 -2.87 -9.90
N GLY A 102 -11.81 -2.08 -10.42
CA GLY A 102 -11.17 -2.38 -11.69
C GLY A 102 -10.37 -3.68 -11.65
N ILE A 103 -10.62 -4.55 -12.62
CA ILE A 103 -10.02 -5.89 -12.66
C ILE A 103 -8.55 -5.82 -13.09
N VAL A 104 -7.69 -6.49 -12.33
CA VAL A 104 -6.26 -6.64 -12.59
C VAL A 104 -5.82 -8.08 -12.32
N GLN A 105 -4.70 -8.48 -12.89
CA GLN A 105 -3.95 -9.63 -12.40
C GLN A 105 -2.84 -9.13 -11.48
N TYR A 106 -3.04 -9.24 -10.17
CA TYR A 106 -2.03 -8.87 -9.16
C TYR A 106 -0.94 -9.94 -9.02
N ALA A 107 -1.24 -11.18 -9.42
CA ALA A 107 -0.31 -12.29 -9.58
C ALA A 107 -0.63 -13.06 -10.89
N PRO A 108 0.33 -13.81 -11.46
CA PRO A 108 0.12 -14.54 -12.72
C PRO A 108 -1.09 -15.47 -12.64
N GLY A 109 -2.04 -15.32 -13.57
CA GLY A 109 -3.22 -16.19 -13.67
C GLY A 109 -4.32 -15.92 -12.64
N ILE A 110 -4.16 -14.91 -11.78
CA ILE A 110 -5.10 -14.61 -10.69
C ILE A 110 -5.78 -13.25 -10.95
N PRO A 111 -6.92 -13.22 -11.66
CA PRO A 111 -7.70 -11.98 -11.81
C PRO A 111 -8.45 -11.65 -10.51
N ALA A 112 -8.41 -10.38 -10.09
CA ALA A 112 -9.28 -9.85 -9.04
C ALA A 112 -9.48 -8.34 -9.19
N THR A 113 -10.30 -7.76 -8.32
CA THR A 113 -10.43 -6.31 -8.22
C THR A 113 -9.11 -5.68 -7.75
N SER A 114 -8.92 -4.41 -8.12
CA SER A 114 -7.78 -3.60 -7.68
C SER A 114 -7.74 -3.51 -6.15
N GLU A 115 -8.90 -3.52 -5.48
CA GLU A 115 -9.00 -3.58 -4.03
C GLU A 115 -8.32 -4.84 -3.47
N LYS A 116 -8.62 -6.03 -4.00
CA LYS A 116 -8.00 -7.27 -3.48
C LYS A 116 -6.50 -7.33 -3.76
N GLY A 117 -6.07 -6.81 -4.91
CA GLY A 117 -4.65 -6.61 -5.18
C GLY A 117 -3.97 -5.66 -4.17
N MET A 118 -4.64 -4.56 -3.82
CA MET A 118 -4.16 -3.58 -2.84
C MET A 118 -4.14 -4.13 -1.41
N GLU A 119 -5.18 -4.86 -0.99
CA GLU A 119 -5.25 -5.48 0.33
C GLU A 119 -4.11 -6.50 0.51
N TRP A 120 -3.82 -7.32 -0.51
CA TRP A 120 -2.68 -8.22 -0.48
C TRP A 120 -1.34 -7.49 -0.47
N PHE A 121 -1.17 -6.49 -1.34
CA PHE A 121 0.04 -5.66 -1.38
C PHE A 121 0.27 -4.93 -0.04
N GLY A 122 -0.82 -4.52 0.63
CA GLY A 122 -0.83 -3.89 1.95
C GLY A 122 -0.67 -4.87 3.12
N GLY A 123 -0.58 -6.18 2.84
CA GLY A 123 -0.38 -7.20 3.87
C GLY A 123 -1.62 -7.53 4.69
N GLU A 124 -2.83 -7.26 4.20
CA GLU A 124 -4.07 -7.65 4.89
C GLU A 124 -4.37 -9.15 4.77
N TRP A 125 -3.93 -9.77 3.66
CA TRP A 125 -4.14 -11.20 3.38
C TRP A 125 -2.83 -11.90 3.04
N THR A 126 -2.71 -13.17 3.44
CA THR A 126 -1.77 -14.12 2.85
C THR A 126 -2.48 -14.95 1.79
N PHE A 127 -1.88 -15.06 0.61
CA PHE A 127 -2.33 -16.01 -0.40
C PHE A 127 -1.52 -17.30 -0.29
N PHE A 128 -2.20 -18.40 -0.04
CA PHE A 128 -1.62 -19.72 -0.23
C PHE A 128 -1.73 -20.07 -1.71
N TRP A 129 -0.60 -19.99 -2.41
CA TRP A 129 -0.49 -20.51 -3.77
C TRP A 129 -0.61 -22.04 -3.69
N SER A 130 -1.74 -22.58 -4.15
CA SER A 130 -1.91 -24.02 -4.30
C SER A 130 -1.59 -24.43 -5.74
N PHE A 131 -0.98 -25.61 -5.90
CA PHE A 131 -0.68 -26.18 -7.22
C PHE A 131 -1.97 -26.47 -8.04
N ASP A 132 -3.12 -26.58 -7.37
CA ASP A 132 -4.40 -26.94 -7.99
C ASP A 132 -5.19 -25.70 -8.50
N GLY A 133 -4.61 -24.50 -8.36
CA GLY A 133 -5.24 -23.25 -8.85
C GLY A 133 -6.27 -22.63 -7.91
N ASP A 134 -6.55 -23.27 -6.76
CA ASP A 134 -7.36 -22.69 -5.71
C ASP A 134 -6.57 -21.61 -4.96
N VAL A 135 -7.02 -20.37 -5.06
CA VAL A 135 -6.46 -19.25 -4.30
C VAL A 135 -7.26 -19.08 -3.02
N LYS A 136 -6.70 -19.52 -1.89
CA LYS A 136 -7.26 -19.23 -0.57
C LYS A 136 -6.61 -17.97 0.01
N ALA A 137 -7.43 -16.98 0.31
CA ALA A 137 -7.04 -15.79 1.07
C ALA A 137 -7.29 -16.06 2.55
N GLU A 138 -6.27 -15.92 3.38
CA GLU A 138 -6.40 -15.96 4.83
C GLU A 138 -5.90 -14.63 5.42
N PRO A 139 -6.51 -14.11 6.51
CA PRO A 139 -6.02 -12.90 7.15
C PRO A 139 -4.55 -13.06 7.53
N ALA A 140 -3.70 -12.16 7.04
CA ALA A 140 -2.29 -12.18 7.42
C ALA A 140 -2.15 -11.72 8.89
N PRO A 141 -1.17 -12.26 9.65
CA PRO A 141 -0.81 -11.68 10.96
C PRO A 141 -0.52 -10.17 10.86
N LEU A 142 0.17 -9.74 9.80
CA LEU A 142 0.40 -8.32 9.52
C LEU A 142 -0.90 -7.52 9.36
N GLY A 143 -1.92 -8.09 8.71
CA GLY A 143 -3.23 -7.46 8.55
C GLY A 143 -3.93 -7.19 9.87
N GLN A 144 -3.81 -8.11 10.83
CA GLN A 144 -4.33 -7.93 12.18
C GLN A 144 -3.59 -6.80 12.91
N VAL A 145 -2.25 -6.79 12.83
CA VAL A 145 -1.40 -5.71 13.39
C VAL A 145 -1.78 -4.34 12.80
N LEU A 146 -1.93 -4.23 11.48
CA LEU A 146 -2.26 -2.97 10.81
C LEU A 146 -3.66 -2.47 11.19
N ARG A 147 -4.65 -3.36 11.23
CA ARG A 147 -6.02 -3.02 11.66
C ARG A 147 -6.04 -2.51 13.10
N ALA A 148 -5.46 -3.26 14.02
CA ALA A 148 -5.39 -2.87 15.43
C ALA A 148 -4.58 -1.58 15.62
N THR A 149 -3.52 -1.35 14.82
CA THR A 149 -2.74 -0.10 14.84
C THR A 149 -3.57 1.10 14.40
N ARG A 150 -4.34 0.99 13.31
CA ARG A 150 -5.25 2.05 12.83
C ARG A 150 -6.31 2.37 13.89
N GLU A 151 -6.97 1.35 14.41
CA GLU A 151 -7.98 1.51 15.48
C GLU A 151 -7.37 2.15 16.75
N ARG A 152 -6.15 1.75 17.12
CA ARG A 152 -5.45 2.32 18.28
C ARG A 152 -5.13 3.79 18.08
N SER A 153 -4.73 4.17 16.86
CA SER A 153 -4.46 5.57 16.52
C SER A 153 -5.74 6.41 16.66
N GLU A 154 -6.88 5.92 16.19
CA GLU A 154 -8.16 6.62 16.34
C GLU A 154 -8.60 6.70 17.81
N ALA A 155 -8.47 5.62 18.57
CA ALA A 155 -8.76 5.62 20.00
C ALA A 155 -7.89 6.62 20.77
N ARG A 156 -6.60 6.74 20.42
CA ARG A 156 -5.68 7.75 21.02
C ARG A 156 -6.09 9.19 20.70
N LYS A 157 -6.57 9.46 19.48
CA LYS A 157 -7.11 10.79 19.12
C LYS A 157 -8.34 11.12 19.96
N ILE A 158 -9.27 10.16 20.09
CA ILE A 158 -10.46 10.30 20.93
C ILE A 158 -10.07 10.58 22.39
N LEU A 159 -9.15 9.80 22.96
CA LEU A 159 -8.65 10.00 24.31
C LEU A 159 -8.05 11.40 24.49
N SER A 160 -7.16 11.83 23.58
CA SER A 160 -6.55 13.16 23.61
C SER A 160 -7.61 14.28 23.58
N ASP A 161 -8.65 14.12 22.77
CA ASP A 161 -9.74 15.09 22.68
C ASP A 161 -10.59 15.12 23.96
N LEU A 162 -10.86 13.96 24.57
CA LEU A 162 -11.60 13.85 25.83
C LEU A 162 -10.81 14.47 26.98
N VAL A 163 -9.52 14.19 27.11
CA VAL A 163 -8.64 14.77 28.14
C VAL A 163 -8.59 16.29 28.02
N ARG A 164 -8.51 16.82 26.80
CA ARG A 164 -8.57 18.27 26.54
C ARG A 164 -9.91 18.86 27.02
N LYS A 165 -11.04 18.22 26.69
CA LYS A 165 -12.38 18.68 27.12
C LYS A 165 -12.56 18.62 28.64
N ALA A 166 -12.09 17.55 29.28
CA ALA A 166 -12.08 17.40 30.73
C ALA A 166 -11.28 18.52 31.39
N SER A 167 -10.06 18.79 30.90
CA SER A 167 -9.20 19.86 31.44
C SER A 167 -9.79 21.26 31.28
N SER A 168 -10.62 21.49 30.26
CA SER A 168 -11.33 22.75 30.05
C SER A 168 -12.63 22.89 30.87
N THR A 169 -13.09 21.81 31.49
CA THR A 169 -14.26 21.82 32.39
C THR A 169 -13.74 22.18 33.78
N GLY A 170 -13.78 23.46 34.15
CA GLY A 170 -13.26 23.95 35.43
C GLY A 170 -14.03 23.38 36.64
N PRO A 171 -13.48 23.54 37.87
CA PRO A 171 -14.21 23.24 39.10
C PRO A 171 -15.31 24.29 39.28
N ASP A 172 -16.46 24.02 38.67
CA ASP A 172 -17.66 24.82 38.82
C ASP A 172 -18.58 24.10 39.83
N ASP A 173 -19.19 24.85 40.75
CA ASP A 173 -20.20 24.31 41.68
C ASP A 173 -21.53 24.02 40.95
N ASP A 174 -21.58 24.24 39.63
CA ASP A 174 -22.67 23.86 38.74
C ASP A 174 -22.83 22.32 38.65
N PRO A 175 -23.99 21.76 39.06
CA PRO A 175 -24.29 20.33 38.92
C PRO A 175 -24.23 19.81 37.47
N ASP A 176 -24.43 20.67 36.47
CA ASP A 176 -24.28 20.27 35.06
C ASP A 176 -22.80 20.15 34.67
N ALA A 177 -21.92 20.99 35.21
CA ALA A 177 -20.47 20.88 35.03
C ALA A 177 -19.92 19.61 35.67
N GLN A 178 -20.36 19.27 36.88
CA GLN A 178 -19.99 18.03 37.57
C GLN A 178 -20.40 16.79 36.76
N ARG A 179 -21.66 16.75 36.29
CA ARG A 179 -22.14 15.66 35.43
C ARG A 179 -21.34 15.51 34.12
N ARG A 180 -20.90 16.63 33.52
CA ARG A 180 -20.03 16.59 32.32
C ARG A 180 -18.64 16.05 32.65
N ALA A 181 -18.05 16.45 33.77
CA ALA A 181 -16.75 15.98 34.22
C ALA A 181 -16.77 14.45 34.47
N GLU A 182 -17.76 13.95 35.22
CA GLU A 182 -17.96 12.52 35.45
C GLU A 182 -18.13 11.73 34.16
N LEU A 183 -18.88 12.28 33.19
CA LEU A 183 -19.02 11.69 31.87
C LEU A 183 -17.67 11.58 31.15
N TYR A 184 -16.88 12.65 31.13
CA TYR A 184 -15.57 12.63 30.47
C TYR A 184 -14.60 11.66 31.14
N GLU A 185 -14.54 11.62 32.47
CA GLU A 185 -13.71 10.65 33.21
C GLU A 185 -14.05 9.20 32.81
N ARG A 186 -15.34 8.88 32.72
CA ARG A 186 -15.80 7.56 32.29
C ARG A 186 -15.41 7.24 30.84
N GLU A 187 -15.59 8.18 29.92
CA GLU A 187 -15.22 7.99 28.50
C GLU A 187 -13.70 7.89 28.31
N ILE A 188 -12.92 8.67 29.07
CA ILE A 188 -11.46 8.57 29.13
C ILE A 188 -11.06 7.16 29.54
N HIS A 189 -11.64 6.65 30.63
CA HIS A 189 -11.36 5.30 31.11
C HIS A 189 -11.66 4.23 30.05
N TYR A 190 -12.80 4.32 29.35
CA TYR A 190 -13.12 3.38 28.28
C TYR A 190 -12.15 3.48 27.09
N ALA A 191 -11.72 4.69 26.72
CA ALA A 191 -10.74 4.87 25.65
C ALA A 191 -9.38 4.27 26.02
N GLU A 192 -8.93 4.43 27.27
CA GLU A 192 -7.71 3.81 27.80
C GLU A 192 -7.79 2.28 27.77
N LEU A 193 -8.91 1.71 28.24
CA LEU A 193 -9.14 0.27 28.17
C LEU A 193 -9.10 -0.24 26.72
N ARG A 194 -9.72 0.48 25.78
CA ARG A 194 -9.70 0.11 24.36
C ARG A 194 -8.29 0.16 23.79
N ILE A 195 -7.50 1.17 24.13
CA ILE A 195 -6.09 1.28 23.71
C ILE A 195 -5.27 0.10 24.26
N ASN A 196 -5.48 -0.30 25.51
CA ASN A 196 -4.80 -1.45 26.11
C ASN A 196 -5.18 -2.76 25.43
N GLN A 197 -6.47 -3.01 25.19
CA GLN A 197 -6.92 -4.17 24.41
C GLN A 197 -6.28 -4.21 23.02
N LEU A 198 -6.21 -3.07 22.32
CA LEU A 198 -5.59 -2.99 21.00
C LEU A 198 -4.07 -3.20 21.06
N ASN A 199 -3.41 -2.78 22.14
CA ASN A 199 -2.00 -3.08 22.36
C ASN A 199 -1.76 -4.58 22.49
N ASP A 200 -2.62 -5.28 23.22
CA ASP A 200 -2.51 -6.74 23.40
C ASP A 200 -2.79 -7.46 22.08
N GLN A 201 -3.81 -7.04 21.31
CA GLN A 201 -4.04 -7.56 19.96
C GLN A 201 -2.85 -7.36 19.02
N ILE A 202 -2.17 -6.22 19.09
CA ILE A 202 -0.96 -5.98 18.29
C ILE A 202 0.15 -6.96 18.70
N ARG A 203 0.36 -7.19 20.00
CA ARG A 203 1.38 -8.12 20.51
C ARG A 203 1.07 -9.57 20.12
N ASP A 204 -0.18 -10.00 20.30
CA ASP A 204 -0.65 -11.35 19.98
C ASP A 204 -0.51 -11.68 18.50
N ALA A 205 -0.68 -10.68 17.62
CA ALA A 205 -0.46 -10.80 16.18
C ALA A 205 1.02 -10.66 15.76
N GLY A 206 1.96 -10.57 16.72
CA GLY A 206 3.41 -10.49 16.48
C GLY A 206 3.95 -9.08 16.21
N GLY A 207 3.14 -8.05 16.41
CA GLY A 207 3.54 -6.64 16.31
C GLY A 207 4.23 -6.14 17.59
N THR A 208 4.96 -5.03 17.47
CA THR A 208 5.66 -4.40 18.61
C THR A 208 4.88 -3.20 19.12
N VAL A 209 4.72 -3.12 20.44
CA VAL A 209 4.16 -1.95 21.13
C VAL A 209 5.19 -1.45 22.14
N ASN A 210 5.78 -0.30 21.85
CA ASN A 210 6.64 0.39 22.82
C ASN A 210 5.76 0.91 23.96
N GLY A 211 6.14 0.62 25.20
CA GLY A 211 5.61 1.33 26.36
C GLY A 211 6.04 2.79 26.23
N GLY A 212 5.09 3.72 26.18
CA GLY A 212 5.43 5.13 26.08
C GLY A 212 6.12 5.57 27.36
N ASP A 213 7.42 5.83 27.27
CA ASP A 213 8.17 6.76 28.14
C ASP A 213 9.34 7.46 27.39
N ASP A 214 9.43 7.37 26.06
CA ASP A 214 10.45 8.06 25.27
C ASP A 214 9.85 8.71 24.01
N ALA A 215 9.26 9.90 24.17
CA ALA A 215 9.15 10.97 23.16
C ALA A 215 8.71 12.28 23.82
#